data_AF-A0A0F9DFN5-F1
#
_entry.id   AF-A0A0F9DFN5-F1
#
_cell.length_a   1.000
_cell.length_b   1.000
_cell.length_c   1.000
_cell.angle_alpha   90.00
_cell.angle_beta   90.00
_cell.angle_gamma   90.00
#
_symmetry.space_group_name_H-M   'P 1'
#
loop_
_entity.id
_entity.type
_entity.pdbx_description
1 polymer ?
#
loop_
_entity_poly.entity_id
_entity_poly.type
_entity_poly.pdbx_seq_one_letter_code
_entity_poly.pdbx_strand_id
1 'polypeptide(L)'
;MGFKREDLGNHKCCACHQGVAHDGGISFYRLSVERFILNVRGIQQTAGLEMFFGGGHTGAVLGDIMGANPDIAQPIFSKPLTLLMCEDCACMKPKPLAALVEMAQEREHPDDDTDEADTG
;
A
#
# COMPACT_ATOMS: atom_id res chain seq x y z
N MET A 1 -1.01 11.70 -17.91
CA MET A 1 -0.85 12.97 -17.19
C MET A 1 0.63 13.18 -16.89
N GLY A 2 1.18 14.35 -17.23
CA GLY A 2 2.56 14.72 -16.91
C GLY A 2 2.63 15.56 -15.64
N PHE A 3 3.84 15.74 -15.10
CA PHE A 3 4.10 16.60 -13.96
C PHE A 3 4.35 18.04 -14.39
N LYS A 4 3.73 19.01 -13.71
CA LYS A 4 4.09 20.42 -13.79
C LYS A 4 5.20 20.73 -12.79
N ARG A 5 5.79 21.91 -12.94
CA ARG A 5 6.85 22.40 -12.04
C ARG A 5 6.40 22.46 -10.58
N GLU A 6 5.16 22.88 -10.35
CA GLU A 6 4.55 22.96 -9.02
C GLU A 6 4.43 21.58 -8.36
N ASP A 7 4.02 20.57 -9.13
CA ASP A 7 3.89 19.19 -8.66
C ASP A 7 5.25 18.63 -8.19
N LEU A 8 6.32 18.88 -8.96
CA LEU A 8 7.67 18.42 -8.62
C LEU A 8 8.34 19.25 -7.51
N GLY A 9 7.94 20.51 -7.34
CA GLY A 9 8.47 21.40 -6.31
C GLY A 9 8.06 20.99 -4.90
N ASN A 10 6.83 20.48 -4.75
CA ASN A 10 6.27 20.08 -3.45
C ASN A 10 6.53 18.60 -3.10
N HIS A 11 6.85 17.77 -4.09
CA HIS A 11 7.07 16.33 -3.88
C HIS A 11 8.55 15.95 -4.01
N LYS A 12 9.15 15.66 -2.85
CA LYS A 12 10.54 15.18 -2.76
C LYS A 12 10.59 13.65 -2.86
N CYS A 13 11.75 13.12 -3.24
CA CYS A 13 11.99 11.69 -3.24
C CYS A 13 11.70 11.07 -1.86
N CYS A 14 10.93 9.99 -1.82
CA CYS A 14 10.59 9.29 -0.58
C CYS A 14 11.80 8.63 0.10
N ALA A 15 12.88 8.36 -0.62
CA ALA A 15 14.08 7.71 -0.07
C ALA A 15 15.13 8.70 0.44
N CYS A 16 15.61 9.63 -0.40
CA CYS A 16 16.66 10.59 -0.04
C CYS A 16 16.15 11.96 0.41
N HIS A 17 14.86 12.23 0.26
CA HIS A 17 14.21 13.49 0.64
C HIS A 17 14.76 14.73 -0.08
N GLN A 18 15.38 14.54 -1.24
CA GLN A 18 15.79 15.60 -2.17
C GLN A 18 14.81 15.69 -3.35
N GLY A 19 14.95 16.71 -4.20
CA GLY A 19 14.21 16.77 -5.46
C GLY A 19 14.51 15.56 -6.35
N VAL A 20 13.52 15.08 -7.11
CA VAL A 20 13.67 13.85 -7.91
C VAL A 20 14.70 13.93 -9.05
N ALA A 21 15.17 15.13 -9.39
CA ALA A 21 16.21 15.38 -10.40
C ALA A 21 17.57 15.83 -9.79
N HIS A 22 17.77 15.67 -8.48
CA HIS A 22 18.99 16.16 -7.81
C HIS A 22 20.25 15.33 -8.12
N ASP A 23 20.09 14.09 -8.55
CA ASP A 23 21.18 13.12 -8.81
C ASP A 23 21.76 13.27 -10.23
N GLY A 24 21.29 14.25 -11.01
CA GLY A 24 21.67 14.43 -12.41
C GLY A 24 20.93 13.50 -13.37
N GLY A 25 20.03 12.65 -12.86
CA GLY A 25 19.13 11.83 -13.65
C GLY A 25 18.03 12.66 -14.32
N ILE A 26 17.61 12.25 -15.51
CA ILE A 26 16.49 12.85 -16.25
C ILE A 26 15.18 12.07 -16.06
N SER A 27 15.24 10.92 -15.38
CA SER A 27 14.12 10.03 -15.14
C SER A 27 13.88 9.84 -13.64
N PHE A 28 12.63 9.55 -13.28
CA PHE A 28 12.23 9.25 -11.91
C PHE A 28 10.96 8.39 -11.92
N TYR A 29 10.68 7.73 -10.81
CA TYR A 29 9.53 6.84 -10.64
C TYR A 29 8.42 7.51 -9.84
N ARG A 30 7.17 7.26 -10.25
CA ARG A 30 5.99 7.45 -9.42
C ARG A 30 5.52 6.07 -8.96
N LEU A 31 5.44 5.87 -7.65
CA LEU A 31 5.04 4.62 -7.01
C LEU A 31 3.63 4.78 -6.45
N SER A 32 2.79 3.77 -6.62
CA SER A 32 1.49 3.64 -5.95
C SER A 32 1.56 2.40 -5.07
N VAL A 33 1.48 2.59 -3.76
CA VAL A 33 1.66 1.51 -2.77
C VAL A 33 0.36 1.25 -2.05
N GLU A 34 -0.06 -0.02 -2.06
CA GLU A 34 -1.19 -0.53 -1.31
C GLU A 34 -0.73 -1.65 -0.38
N ARG A 35 -1.29 -1.69 0.83
CA ARG A 35 -1.03 -2.77 1.79
C ARG A 35 -2.33 -3.52 2.00
N PHE A 36 -2.28 -4.85 1.94
CA PHE A 36 -3.43 -5.72 2.17
C PHE A 36 -3.23 -6.57 3.42
N ILE A 37 -4.33 -6.88 4.09
CA ILE A 37 -4.41 -7.86 5.16
C ILE A 37 -5.24 -9.06 4.72
N LEU A 38 -4.84 -10.26 5.13
CA LEU A 38 -5.61 -11.47 4.86
C LEU A 38 -6.86 -11.53 5.75
N ASN A 39 -8.00 -11.80 5.14
CA ASN A 39 -9.24 -12.10 5.84
C ASN A 39 -9.23 -13.58 6.27
N VAL A 40 -8.62 -13.84 7.42
CA VAL A 40 -8.46 -15.20 7.97
C VAL A 40 -9.79 -15.93 8.11
N ARG A 41 -10.86 -15.20 8.45
CA ARG A 41 -12.21 -15.79 8.58
C ARG A 41 -12.73 -16.29 7.25
N GLY A 42 -12.61 -15.49 6.19
CA GLY A 42 -12.99 -15.90 4.83
C GLY A 42 -12.20 -17.14 4.40
N ILE A 43 -10.89 -17.12 4.59
CA ILE A 43 -10.00 -18.24 4.25
C ILE A 43 -10.38 -19.52 5.01
N GLN A 44 -10.66 -19.42 6.31
CA GLN A 44 -11.05 -20.57 7.14
C GLN A 44 -12.42 -21.15 6.71
N GLN A 45 -13.36 -20.31 6.29
CA GLN A 45 -14.65 -20.77 5.80
C GLN A 45 -14.50 -21.55 4.49
N THR A 46 -13.72 -21.03 3.55
CA THR A 46 -13.45 -21.72 2.28
C THR A 46 -12.75 -23.05 2.54
N ALA A 47 -11.67 -23.04 3.33
CA ALA A 47 -10.93 -24.27 3.68
C ALA A 47 -11.80 -25.31 4.41
N GLY A 48 -12.70 -24.86 5.30
CA GLY A 48 -13.64 -25.76 5.99
C GLY A 48 -14.65 -26.41 5.05
N LEU A 49 -15.13 -25.67 4.04
CA LEU A 49 -16.03 -26.18 3.02
C LEU A 49 -15.35 -27.20 2.10
N GLU A 50 -14.10 -26.96 1.72
CA GLU A 50 -13.29 -27.91 0.94
C GLU A 50 -13.11 -29.24 1.69
N MET A 51 -12.81 -29.16 2.99
CA MET A 51 -12.69 -30.34 3.85
C MET A 51 -14.03 -31.08 4.01
N PHE A 52 -15.15 -30.35 4.09
CA PHE A 52 -16.48 -30.95 4.17
C PHE A 52 -16.80 -31.80 2.93
N PHE A 53 -16.37 -31.37 1.74
CA PHE A 53 -16.53 -32.14 0.49
C PHE A 53 -15.49 -33.26 0.29
N GLY A 54 -14.85 -33.72 1.37
CA GLY A 54 -13.92 -34.85 1.35
C GLY A 54 -12.46 -34.46 1.07
N GLY A 55 -12.14 -33.16 0.97
CA GLY A 55 -10.80 -32.66 0.75
C GLY A 55 -10.21 -32.99 -0.62
N GLY A 56 -8.93 -32.63 -0.81
CA GLY A 56 -8.21 -32.84 -2.06
C GLY A 56 -8.79 -32.04 -3.23
N HIS A 57 -8.49 -32.49 -4.45
CA HIS A 57 -8.85 -31.74 -5.66
C HIS A 57 -10.37 -31.68 -5.90
N THR A 58 -11.09 -32.75 -5.59
CA THR A 58 -12.56 -32.81 -5.76
C THR A 58 -13.30 -31.94 -4.74
N GLY A 59 -12.82 -31.92 -3.49
CA GLY A 59 -13.38 -31.05 -2.44
C GLY A 59 -13.14 -29.57 -2.72
N ALA A 60 -11.97 -29.21 -3.27
CA ALA A 60 -11.65 -27.85 -3.70
C ALA A 60 -12.60 -27.36 -4.82
N VAL A 61 -12.79 -28.15 -5.88
CA VAL A 61 -13.66 -27.78 -7.00
C VAL A 61 -15.12 -27.63 -6.55
N LEU A 62 -15.61 -28.52 -5.70
CA LEU A 62 -16.98 -28.41 -5.14
C LEU A 62 -17.10 -27.21 -4.18
N GLY A 63 -16.08 -26.94 -3.38
CA GLY A 63 -15.99 -25.78 -2.50
C GLY A 63 -16.04 -24.46 -3.27
N ASP A 64 -15.34 -24.36 -4.39
CA ASP A 64 -15.33 -23.16 -5.26
C ASP A 64 -16.69 -22.93 -5.95
N ILE A 65 -17.37 -23.99 -6.36
CA ILE A 65 -18.67 -23.90 -7.05
C ILE A 65 -19.81 -23.59 -6.08
N MET A 66 -19.79 -24.20 -4.89
CA MET A 66 -20.89 -24.15 -3.93
C MET A 66 -20.68 -23.14 -2.81
N GLY A 67 -19.44 -22.70 -2.59
CA GLY A 67 -19.07 -21.74 -1.56
C GLY A 67 -19.42 -20.31 -1.93
N ALA A 68 -19.55 -19.46 -0.91
CA ALA A 68 -19.41 -18.03 -1.14
C ALA A 68 -17.98 -17.77 -1.66
N ASN A 69 -17.81 -16.76 -2.50
CA ASN A 69 -16.49 -16.26 -2.91
C ASN A 69 -16.14 -15.02 -2.08
N PRO A 70 -15.77 -15.17 -0.79
CA PRO A 70 -15.48 -14.03 0.07
C PRO A 70 -14.17 -13.35 -0.36
N ASP A 71 -14.08 -12.04 -0.17
CA ASP A 71 -12.82 -11.34 -0.28
C ASP A 71 -11.82 -11.90 0.75
N ILE A 72 -10.78 -12.58 0.25
CA ILE A 72 -9.74 -13.22 1.06
C ILE A 72 -8.65 -12.25 1.52
N ALA A 73 -8.63 -11.05 0.95
CA ALA A 73 -7.74 -9.97 1.35
C ALA A 73 -8.48 -8.64 1.28
N GLN A 74 -8.14 -7.74 2.18
CA GLN A 74 -8.75 -6.40 2.26
C GLN A 74 -7.64 -5.35 2.33
N PRO A 75 -7.82 -4.18 1.69
CA PRO A 75 -6.84 -3.11 1.77
C PRO A 75 -6.81 -2.56 3.20
N ILE A 76 -5.61 -2.30 3.71
CA ILE A 76 -5.37 -1.64 4.99
C ILE A 76 -5.53 -0.12 4.83
N PHE A 77 -5.08 0.42 3.69
CA PHE A 77 -5.22 1.84 3.40
C PHE A 77 -6.54 2.11 2.67
N SER A 78 -7.20 3.22 3.03
CA SER A 78 -8.40 3.67 2.34
C SER A 78 -8.10 4.21 0.93
N LYS A 79 -6.87 4.67 0.69
CA LYS A 79 -6.37 5.14 -0.60
C LYS A 79 -4.93 4.66 -0.85
N PRO A 80 -4.52 4.47 -2.12
CA PRO A 80 -3.14 4.11 -2.44
C PRO A 80 -2.19 5.25 -2.10
N LEU A 81 -1.09 4.92 -1.44
CA LEU A 81 -0.05 5.89 -1.11
C LEU A 81 0.76 6.21 -2.37
N THR A 82 0.77 7.47 -2.79
CA THR A 82 1.48 7.91 -3.98
C THR A 82 2.81 8.56 -3.60
N LEU A 83 3.92 7.98 -4.05
CA LEU A 83 5.28 8.44 -3.75
C LEU A 83 6.08 8.73 -5.02
N LEU A 84 7.07 9.61 -4.89
CA LEU A 84 8.07 9.81 -5.95
C LEU A 84 9.44 9.27 -5.51
N MET A 85 10.19 8.71 -6.45
CA MET A 85 11.53 8.16 -6.18
C MET A 85 12.48 8.52 -7.33
N CYS A 86 13.66 9.05 -7.02
CA CYS A 86 14.67 9.29 -8.05
C CYS A 86 15.30 7.98 -8.52
N GLU A 87 15.92 8.00 -9.70
CA GLU A 87 16.50 6.82 -10.33
C GLU A 87 17.65 6.24 -9.48
N ASP A 88 18.54 7.07 -8.92
CA ASP A 88 19.63 6.59 -8.05
C ASP A 88 19.10 5.84 -6.81
N CYS A 89 18.04 6.37 -6.17
CA CYS A 89 17.45 5.72 -5.00
C CYS A 89 16.74 4.41 -5.34
N ALA A 90 16.14 4.32 -6.53
CA ALA A 90 15.48 3.11 -6.98
C ALA A 90 16.48 1.99 -7.29
N CYS A 91 17.63 2.33 -7.90
CA CYS A 91 18.58 1.34 -8.40
C CYS A 91 19.75 1.06 -7.45
N MET A 92 20.34 2.09 -6.85
CA MET A 92 21.63 2.00 -6.16
C MET A 92 21.52 1.97 -4.65
N LYS A 93 20.45 2.55 -4.08
CA LYS A 93 20.24 2.64 -2.63
C LYS A 93 18.80 2.25 -2.23
N PRO A 94 18.35 1.03 -2.57
CA PRO A 94 16.98 0.64 -2.30
C PRO A 94 16.73 0.56 -0.79
N LYS A 95 15.67 1.24 -0.34
CA LYS A 95 15.14 1.05 1.02
C LYS A 95 14.05 -0.03 0.99
N PRO A 96 13.88 -0.80 2.08
CA PRO A 96 12.75 -1.71 2.20
C PRO A 96 11.41 -0.98 2.01
N LEU A 97 10.47 -1.60 1.30
CA LEU A 97 9.15 -1.02 1.04
C LEU A 97 8.43 -0.61 2.35
N ALA A 98 8.53 -1.43 3.40
CA ALA A 98 7.94 -1.14 4.70
C ALA A 98 8.44 0.20 5.27
N ALA A 99 9.75 0.44 5.24
CA ALA A 99 10.34 1.69 5.72
C ALA A 99 9.91 2.91 4.88
N LEU A 100 9.72 2.73 3.57
CA LEU A 100 9.22 3.80 2.69
C LEU A 100 7.76 4.16 2.98
N VAL A 101 6.94 3.17 3.36
CA VAL A 101 5.54 3.37 3.75
C VAL A 101 5.45 4.12 5.07
N GLU A 102 6.20 3.71 6.09
CA GLU A 102 6.21 4.37 7.41
C GLU A 102 6.62 5.85 7.29
N MET A 103 7.73 6.12 6.60
CA MET A 103 8.22 7.49 6.37
C MET A 103 7.23 8.39 5.61
N ALA A 104 6.31 7.79 4.86
CA ALA A 104 5.31 8.54 4.11
C ALA A 104 4.03 8.78 4.91
N GLN A 105 3.61 7.84 5.75
CA GLN A 105 2.44 8.01 6.63
C GLN A 105 2.66 9.10 7.68
N GLU A 106 3.88 9.25 8.21
CA GLU A 106 4.24 10.34 9.13
C GLU A 106 4.05 11.73 8.52
N ARG A 107 4.02 11.86 7.18
CA ARG A 107 3.84 13.15 6.49
C ARG A 107 2.38 13.53 6.26
N GLU A 108 1.47 12.56 6.23
CA GLU A 108 0.04 12.80 6.02
C GLU A 108 -0.71 13.07 7.33
N HIS A 109 -0.08 12.89 8.49
CA HIS A 109 -0.64 13.20 9.81
C HIS A 109 0.17 14.27 10.56
N PRO A 110 0.13 15.55 10.13
CA PRO A 110 0.48 16.66 10.99
C PRO A 110 -0.69 16.95 11.93
N ASP A 111 -0.59 16.49 13.18
CA ASP A 111 -1.31 16.96 14.37
C ASP A 111 -2.80 17.35 14.19
N ASP A 112 -3.69 16.36 14.37
CA ASP A 112 -5.14 16.55 14.59
C ASP A 112 -5.45 16.99 16.04
N ASP A 113 -4.58 17.83 16.63
CA ASP A 113 -4.66 18.35 18.00
C ASP A 113 -5.09 19.83 18.02
N THR A 114 -6.14 20.17 17.26
CA THR A 114 -6.90 21.42 17.45
C THR A 114 -8.37 21.10 17.66
N ASP A 115 -8.77 21.01 18.93
CA ASP A 115 -9.93 21.72 19.52
C ASP A 115 -10.49 20.97 20.73
N GLU A 116 -9.92 21.20 21.90
CA GLU A 116 -10.73 21.39 23.11
C GLU A 116 -10.40 22.79 23.66
N ALA A 117 -10.94 23.80 22.97
CA ALA A 117 -11.15 25.10 23.58
C ALA A 117 -12.18 24.94 24.70
N ASP A 118 -11.67 24.91 25.92
CA ASP A 118 -12.21 25.57 27.10
C ASP A 118 -13.65 26.09 26.96
N THR A 119 -14.62 25.28 27.37
CA THR A 119 -15.95 25.75 27.77
C THR A 119 -16.32 25.14 29.11
N GLY A 120 -16.23 25.93 30.17
CA GLY A 120 -16.83 25.62 31.47
C GLY A 120 -16.27 26.40 32.64
#